data_AF-A0A1C3XGX6-F1
#
_entry.id   AF-A0A1C3XGX6-F1
#
_cell.length_a   1.000
_cell.length_b   1.000
_cell.length_c   1.000
_cell.angle_alpha   90.00
_cell.angle_beta   90.00
_cell.angle_gamma   90.00
#
_symmetry.space_group_name_H-M   'P 1'
#
loop_
_entity.id
_entity.type
_entity.pdbx_description
1 polymer ?
#
loop_
_entity_poly.entity_id
_entity_poly.type
_entity_poly.pdbx_seq_one_letter_code
_entity_poly.pdbx_strand_id
1 'polypeptide(L)'
;MTLTAALTRHLKNPEQFLDLSEPSTHTATSMKRFAVFNPSTGDLLAEVPDMSAEEVSAAIDKAHAAQAPWAGLTARARSDILWKWHRLILEHSDDLAVILTAEMGKPLGEAKSEVLYAAAYL
;
A
#
# COMPACT_ATOMS: atom_id res chain seq x y z
N MET A 1 -10.92 0.70 1.74
CA MET A 1 -10.73 -0.19 0.56
C MET A 1 -11.48 -1.50 0.80
N THR A 2 -11.91 -2.26 -0.21
CA THR A 2 -12.45 -3.63 0.02
C THR A 2 -11.71 -4.60 -0.89
N LEU A 3 -10.97 -5.55 -0.32
CA LEU A 3 -10.26 -6.58 -1.07
C LEU A 3 -11.18 -7.79 -1.29
N THR A 4 -11.16 -8.37 -2.48
CA THR A 4 -11.98 -9.54 -2.81
C THR A 4 -11.22 -10.85 -2.59
N ALA A 5 -11.97 -11.97 -2.53
CA ALA A 5 -11.41 -13.31 -2.48
C ALA A 5 -10.53 -13.66 -3.71
N ALA A 6 -10.72 -12.97 -4.83
CA ALA A 6 -9.90 -13.17 -6.03
C ALA A 6 -8.44 -12.78 -5.79
N LEU A 7 -8.19 -11.77 -4.95
CA LEU A 7 -6.85 -11.39 -4.51
C LEU A 7 -6.41 -12.16 -3.26
N THR A 8 -7.23 -12.15 -2.21
CA THR A 8 -6.78 -12.57 -0.86
C THR A 8 -6.46 -14.05 -0.77
N ARG A 9 -7.06 -14.91 -1.61
CA ARG A 9 -6.75 -16.36 -1.65
C ARG A 9 -5.31 -16.68 -2.05
N HIS A 10 -4.59 -15.72 -2.66
CA HIS A 10 -3.22 -15.88 -3.11
C HIS A 10 -2.19 -15.29 -2.14
N LEU A 11 -2.64 -14.58 -1.10
CA LEU A 11 -1.78 -13.99 -0.08
C LEU A 11 -1.48 -15.02 1.02
N LYS A 12 -0.24 -15.03 1.52
CA LYS A 12 0.19 -15.82 2.67
C LYS A 12 -0.34 -15.24 3.97
N ASN A 13 -0.34 -13.91 4.10
CA ASN A 13 -0.79 -13.19 5.30
C ASN A 13 -1.89 -12.17 4.95
N PRO A 14 -3.07 -12.62 4.46
CA PRO A 14 -4.12 -11.73 3.98
C PRO A 14 -4.59 -10.73 5.05
N GLU A 15 -4.58 -11.13 6.33
CA GLU A 15 -5.00 -10.31 7.46
C GLU A 15 -4.19 -9.02 7.63
N GLN A 16 -2.92 -9.02 7.22
CA GLN A 16 -2.06 -7.83 7.31
C GLN A 16 -2.44 -6.75 6.30
N PHE A 17 -3.18 -7.11 5.26
CA PHE A 17 -3.68 -6.20 4.24
C PHE A 17 -5.16 -5.84 4.43
N LEU A 18 -5.85 -6.49 5.38
CA LEU A 18 -7.23 -6.15 5.71
C LEU A 18 -7.33 -4.81 6.44
N ASP A 19 -6.31 -4.38 7.20
CA ASP A 19 -6.31 -3.08 7.89
C ASP A 19 -6.12 -1.88 6.94
N LEU A 20 -5.69 -2.12 5.69
CA LEU A 20 -5.72 -1.11 4.62
C LEU A 20 -7.16 -0.81 4.15
N SER A 21 -8.14 -1.63 4.58
CA SER A 21 -9.56 -1.39 4.36
C SER A 21 -10.14 -0.35 5.31
N GLU A 22 -9.61 -0.31 6.54
CA GLU A 22 -9.96 0.64 7.58
C GLU A 22 -9.29 1.98 7.24
N PRO A 23 -10.00 3.11 7.41
CA PRO A 23 -9.42 4.44 7.29
C PRO A 23 -8.50 4.69 8.50
N SER A 24 -7.43 3.93 8.65
CA SER A 24 -6.36 4.30 9.54
C SER A 24 -5.78 5.59 8.96
N THR A 25 -6.16 6.70 9.59
CA THR A 25 -5.68 8.07 9.36
C THR A 25 -6.19 8.87 8.15
N HIS A 26 -7.01 8.32 7.25
CA HIS A 26 -7.56 9.08 6.11
C HIS A 26 -9.08 9.19 6.22
N THR A 27 -9.58 10.37 6.57
CA THR A 27 -11.02 10.70 6.46
C THR A 27 -11.38 10.82 5.00
N ALA A 28 -11.49 9.68 4.31
CA ALA A 28 -12.25 9.61 3.08
C ALA A 28 -13.71 9.90 3.46
N THR A 29 -14.16 11.14 3.24
CA THR A 29 -15.54 11.57 3.47
C THR A 29 -16.41 11.30 2.24
N SER A 30 -15.79 11.14 1.07
CA SER A 30 -16.41 10.71 -0.17
C SER A 30 -16.68 9.21 -0.15
N MET A 31 -17.93 8.83 -0.43
CA MET A 31 -18.33 7.45 -0.65
C MET A 31 -17.96 6.94 -2.05
N LYS A 32 -17.37 7.79 -2.92
CA LYS A 32 -17.05 7.43 -4.30
C LYS A 32 -15.88 6.46 -4.33
N ARG A 33 -16.02 5.42 -5.15
CA ARG A 33 -15.03 4.35 -5.31
C ARG A 33 -14.92 3.97 -6.77
N PHE A 34 -13.79 3.37 -7.13
CA PHE A 34 -13.61 2.72 -8.41
C PHE A 34 -13.09 1.29 -8.24
N ALA A 35 -13.43 0.45 -9.20
CA ALA A 35 -13.07 -0.95 -9.23
C ALA A 35 -11.70 -1.15 -9.89
N VAL A 36 -10.89 -2.03 -9.31
CA VAL A 36 -9.61 -2.50 -9.85
C VAL A 36 -9.78 -3.95 -10.25
N PHE A 37 -9.46 -4.26 -11.50
CA PHE A 37 -9.63 -5.59 -12.08
C PHE A 37 -8.28 -6.22 -12.41
N ASN A 38 -8.23 -7.54 -12.34
CA ASN A 38 -7.10 -8.32 -12.85
C ASN A 38 -7.13 -8.26 -14.39
N PRO A 39 -6.08 -7.76 -15.07
CA PRO A 39 -6.08 -7.62 -16.53
C PRO A 39 -6.00 -8.96 -17.27
N SER A 40 -5.54 -10.03 -16.61
CA SER A 40 -5.41 -11.37 -17.21
C SER A 40 -6.68 -12.21 -17.11
N THR A 41 -7.53 -11.98 -16.10
CA THR A 41 -8.76 -12.77 -15.87
C THR A 41 -10.05 -11.96 -15.94
N GLY A 42 -9.98 -10.64 -15.76
CA GLY A 42 -11.14 -9.76 -15.60
C GLY A 42 -11.77 -9.79 -14.21
N ASP A 43 -11.21 -10.53 -13.26
CA ASP A 43 -11.75 -10.62 -11.90
C ASP A 43 -11.61 -9.29 -11.16
N LEU A 44 -12.63 -8.90 -10.40
CA LEU A 44 -12.55 -7.75 -9.49
C LEU A 44 -11.59 -8.07 -8.33
N LEU A 45 -10.54 -7.28 -8.17
CA LEU A 45 -9.53 -7.44 -7.10
C LEU A 45 -9.86 -6.60 -5.87
N ALA A 46 -10.24 -5.33 -6.09
CA ALA A 46 -10.54 -4.40 -5.03
C ALA A 46 -11.45 -3.27 -5.50
N GLU A 47 -12.14 -2.66 -4.54
CA GLU A 47 -12.69 -1.33 -4.69
C GLU A 47 -11.90 -0.35 -3.83
N VAL A 48 -11.38 0.70 -4.47
CA VAL A 48 -10.53 1.71 -3.84
C VAL A 48 -11.23 3.08 -3.85
N PRO A 49 -11.00 3.95 -2.85
CA PRO A 49 -11.59 5.27 -2.80
C PRO A 49 -11.19 6.15 -4.00
N ASP A 50 -12.15 6.87 -4.56
CA ASP A 50 -11.92 7.93 -5.56
C ASP A 50 -11.88 9.28 -4.83
N MET A 51 -10.66 9.69 -4.47
CA MET A 51 -10.40 10.83 -3.58
C MET A 51 -10.73 12.17 -4.25
N SER A 52 -11.45 13.02 -3.55
CA SER A 52 -11.78 14.40 -3.97
C SER A 52 -10.61 15.37 -3.73
N ALA A 53 -10.71 16.56 -4.31
CA ALA A 53 -9.72 17.62 -4.10
C ALA A 53 -9.63 18.04 -2.61
N GLU A 54 -10.76 18.05 -1.90
CA GLU A 54 -10.86 18.37 -0.49
C GLU A 54 -10.16 17.31 0.38
N GLU A 55 -10.32 16.02 0.06
CA GLU A 55 -9.65 14.92 0.75
C GLU A 55 -8.13 14.96 0.53
N VAL A 56 -7.70 15.33 -0.68
CA VAL A 56 -6.28 15.59 -0.98
C VAL A 56 -5.75 16.77 -0.17
N SER A 57 -6.50 17.87 -0.06
CA SER A 57 -6.12 19.02 0.76
C SER A 57 -5.95 18.63 2.24
N ALA A 58 -6.89 17.84 2.78
CA ALA A 58 -6.81 17.35 4.16
C ALA A 58 -5.59 16.44 4.39
N ALA A 59 -5.22 15.62 3.40
CA ALA A 59 -3.99 14.81 3.47
C ALA A 59 -2.73 15.68 3.48
N ILE A 60 -2.70 16.76 2.71
CA ILE A 60 -1.60 17.75 2.70
C ILE A 60 -1.47 18.43 4.06
N ASP A 61 -2.57 18.91 4.64
CA ASP A 61 -2.56 19.56 5.96
C ASP A 61 -2.02 18.63 7.05
N LYS A 62 -2.40 17.36 7.00
CA LYS A 62 -1.89 16.32 7.91
C LYS A 62 -0.39 16.06 7.72
N ALA A 63 0.08 15.96 6.49
CA ALA A 63 1.50 15.79 6.19
C ALA A 63 2.30 17.00 6.66
N HIS A 64 1.77 18.22 6.47
CA HIS A 64 2.38 19.46 6.95
C HIS A 64 2.50 19.47 8.49
N ALA A 65 1.44 19.09 9.21
CA ALA A 65 1.48 18.98 10.66
C ALA A 65 2.50 17.92 11.16
N ALA A 66 2.66 16.81 10.43
CA ALA A 66 3.63 15.76 10.76
C ALA A 66 5.09 16.14 10.40
N GLN A 67 5.30 17.14 9.54
CA GLN A 67 6.62 17.50 9.04
C GLN A 67 7.57 17.95 10.16
N ALA A 68 7.13 18.87 11.02
CA ALA A 68 7.96 19.43 12.08
C ALA A 68 8.45 18.37 13.09
N PRO A 69 7.60 17.52 13.69
CA PRO A 69 8.06 16.47 14.59
C PRO A 69 8.95 15.43 13.89
N TRP A 70 8.66 15.07 12.63
CA TRP A 70 9.52 14.17 11.85
C TRP A 70 10.91 14.78 11.59
N ALA A 71 10.97 16.06 11.21
CA ALA A 71 12.22 16.79 10.97
C ALA A 71 13.05 16.94 12.26
N GLY A 72 12.39 17.05 13.41
CA GLY A 72 13.02 17.10 14.73
C GLY A 72 13.68 15.80 15.18
N LEU A 73 13.42 14.66 14.52
CA LEU A 73 14.10 13.40 14.81
C LEU A 73 15.59 13.48 14.44
N THR A 74 16.42 12.72 15.14
CA THR A 74 17.82 12.54 14.73
C THR A 74 17.90 11.71 13.45
N ALA A 75 19.00 11.83 12.72
CA ALA A 75 19.24 10.99 11.54
C ALA A 75 19.19 9.49 11.90
N ARG A 76 19.70 9.10 13.09
CA ARG A 76 19.64 7.72 13.57
C ARG A 76 18.21 7.25 13.79
N ALA A 77 17.39 8.03 14.48
CA ALA A 77 16.00 7.66 14.74
C ALA A 77 15.19 7.50 13.44
N ARG A 78 15.40 8.37 12.45
CA ARG A 78 14.79 8.20 11.11
C ARG A 78 15.28 6.94 10.41
N SER A 79 16.59 6.68 10.46
CA SER A 79 17.18 5.46 9.88
C SER A 79 16.62 4.19 10.51
N ASP A 80 16.42 4.15 11.83
CA ASP A 80 15.83 2.99 12.51
C ASP A 80 14.38 2.72 12.04
N ILE A 81 13.60 3.78 11.78
CA ILE A 81 12.24 3.68 11.23
C ILE A 81 12.27 3.16 9.79
N LEU A 82 13.11 3.73 8.93
CA LEU A 82 13.26 3.30 7.54
C LEU A 82 13.78 1.86 7.45
N TRP A 83 14.71 1.47 8.32
CA TRP A 83 15.23 0.12 8.39
C TRP A 83 14.18 -0.90 8.81
N LYS A 84 13.28 -0.52 9.75
CA LYS A 84 12.12 -1.34 10.09
C LYS A 84 11.21 -1.50 8.88
N TRP A 85 10.97 -0.43 8.10
CA TRP A 85 10.16 -0.49 6.89
C TRP A 85 10.79 -1.39 5.82
N HIS A 86 12.09 -1.26 5.55
CA HIS A 86 12.86 -2.17 4.69
C HIS A 86 12.64 -3.63 5.07
N ARG A 87 12.81 -3.97 6.36
CA ARG A 87 12.61 -5.33 6.85
C ARG A 87 11.19 -5.85 6.62
N LEU A 88 10.17 -5.01 6.84
CA LEU A 88 8.78 -5.39 6.58
C LEU A 88 8.52 -5.64 5.10
N ILE A 89 9.10 -4.86 4.19
CA ILE A 89 8.98 -5.12 2.74
C ILE A 89 9.60 -6.47 2.39
N LEU A 90 10.78 -6.78 2.93
CA LEU A 90 11.42 -8.09 2.69
C LEU A 90 10.62 -9.24 3.28
N GLU A 91 10.08 -9.08 4.49
CA GLU A 91 9.26 -10.09 5.17
C GLU A 91 7.99 -10.41 4.37
N HIS A 92 7.37 -9.41 3.75
CA HIS A 92 6.12 -9.55 2.98
C HIS A 92 6.33 -9.53 1.46
N SER A 93 7.55 -9.76 0.98
CA SER A 93 7.88 -9.57 -0.44
C SER A 93 7.05 -10.45 -1.38
N ASP A 94 6.70 -11.66 -0.93
CA ASP A 94 5.90 -12.58 -1.73
C ASP A 94 4.45 -12.11 -1.86
N ASP A 95 3.86 -11.60 -0.78
CA ASP A 95 2.49 -11.07 -0.78
C ASP A 95 2.40 -9.79 -1.62
N LEU A 96 3.39 -8.89 -1.48
CA LEU A 96 3.51 -7.70 -2.31
C LEU A 96 3.67 -8.03 -3.81
N ALA A 97 4.45 -9.06 -4.14
CA ALA A 97 4.62 -9.51 -5.52
C ALA A 97 3.31 -10.08 -6.10
N VAL A 98 2.54 -10.83 -5.31
CA VAL A 98 1.21 -11.33 -5.71
C VAL A 98 0.27 -10.19 -6.01
N ILE A 99 0.23 -9.15 -5.17
CA ILE A 99 -0.61 -7.95 -5.39
C ILE A 99 -0.22 -7.28 -6.71
N LEU A 100 1.06 -7.02 -6.92
CA LEU A 100 1.56 -6.35 -8.12
C LEU A 100 1.30 -7.15 -9.40
N THR A 101 1.48 -8.47 -9.35
CA THR A 101 1.12 -9.37 -10.46
C THR A 101 -0.38 -9.36 -10.73
N ALA A 102 -1.21 -9.41 -9.70
CA ALA A 102 -2.66 -9.42 -9.86
C ALA A 102 -3.15 -8.11 -10.49
N GLU A 103 -2.66 -6.96 -10.02
CA GLU A 103 -3.08 -5.63 -10.49
C GLU A 103 -2.55 -5.31 -11.90
N MET A 104 -1.28 -5.58 -12.17
CA MET A 104 -0.65 -5.17 -13.44
C MET A 104 -0.57 -6.27 -14.50
N GLY A 105 -0.74 -7.54 -14.12
CA GLY A 105 -0.60 -8.69 -15.02
C GLY A 105 0.85 -9.07 -15.34
N LYS A 106 1.84 -8.51 -14.65
CA LYS A 106 3.27 -8.82 -14.86
C LYS A 106 3.65 -10.18 -14.24
N PRO A 107 4.62 -10.92 -14.79
CA PRO A 107 5.07 -12.19 -14.23
C PRO A 107 5.52 -12.07 -12.76
N LEU A 108 5.21 -13.07 -11.93
CA LEU A 108 5.49 -13.05 -10.49
C LEU A 108 6.99 -12.86 -10.16
N GLY A 109 7.89 -13.45 -10.96
CA GLY A 109 9.33 -13.28 -10.77
C GLY A 109 9.80 -11.84 -11.03
N GLU A 110 9.18 -11.16 -12.00
CA GLU A 110 9.44 -9.75 -12.28
C GLU A 110 8.91 -8.88 -11.15
N ALA A 111 7.65 -9.09 -10.74
CA ALA A 111 7.05 -8.38 -9.61
C ALA A 111 7.87 -8.53 -8.32
N LYS A 112 8.36 -9.73 -8.02
CA LYS A 112 9.21 -9.97 -6.85
C LYS A 112 10.55 -9.24 -6.95
N SER A 113 11.15 -9.22 -8.13
CA SER A 113 12.40 -8.48 -8.37
C SER A 113 12.19 -6.98 -8.16
N GLU A 114 11.07 -6.43 -8.60
CA GLU A 114 10.68 -5.03 -8.40
C GLU A 114 10.48 -4.68 -6.92
N VAL A 115 9.79 -5.53 -6.15
CA VAL A 115 9.61 -5.34 -4.70
C VAL A 115 10.96 -5.34 -3.96
N LEU A 116 11.84 -6.29 -4.28
CA LEU A 116 13.17 -6.37 -3.66
C LEU A 116 14.05 -5.18 -4.06
N TYR A 117 13.94 -4.73 -5.31
CA TYR A 117 14.63 -3.54 -5.78
C TYR A 117 14.14 -2.27 -5.07
N ALA A 118 12.82 -2.12 -4.88
CA ALA A 118 12.23 -1.02 -4.13
C ALA A 118 12.70 -1.01 -2.67
N ALA A 119 12.81 -2.18 -2.03
CA ALA A 119 13.33 -2.29 -0.66
C ALA A 119 14.77 -1.78 -0.53
N ALA A 120 15.60 -1.87 -1.58
CA ALA A 120 17.00 -1.44 -1.55
C ALA A 120 17.19 0.10 -1.53
N TYR A 121 16.12 0.87 -1.74
CA TYR A 121 16.16 2.34 -1.63
C TYR A 121 15.91 2.87 -0.21
N LEU A 122 15.62 1.98 0.75
CA LEU A 122 15.36 2.29 2.16
C LEU A 122 16.54 1.93 3.05
#